data_AF-A0A523GWH6-F1
#
_entry.id   AF-A0A523GWH6-F1
#
_cell.length_a   1.000
_cell.length_b   1.000
_cell.length_c   1.000
_cell.angle_alpha   90.00
_cell.angle_beta   90.00
_cell.angle_gamma   90.00
#
_symmetry.space_group_name_H-M   'P 1'
#
loop_
_entity.id
_entity.type
_entity.pdbx_description
1 polymer ?
#
loop_
_entity_poly.entity_id
_entity_poly.type
_entity_poly.pdbx_seq_one_letter_code
_entity_poly.pdbx_strand_id
1 'polypeptide(L)' 'MKSLKIVARQTWQMIRAFSGDDAYERYLEHWHKYHASEGGQPLDCKTFFDTEQIRKWEGVRRCC' A
#
# COMPACT_ATOMS: atom_id res chain seq x y z
N MET A 1 19.85 22.51 12.40
CA MET A 1 20.09 21.38 11.46
C MET A 1 19.30 20.09 11.78
N LYS A 2 19.10 19.69 13.04
CA LYS A 2 18.32 18.46 13.36
C LYS A 2 16.85 18.53 12.92
N SER A 3 16.18 19.68 13.06
CA SER A 3 14.78 19.85 12.60
C SER A 3 14.60 19.73 11.09
N LEU A 4 15.57 20.17 10.27
CA LEU A 4 15.46 20.04 8.81
C LEU A 4 15.40 18.56 8.38
N LYS A 5 16.21 17.70 9.03
CA LYS A 5 16.21 16.26 8.75
C LYS A 5 14.90 15.60 9.15
N ILE A 6 14.28 16.04 10.25
CA ILE A 6 12.98 15.52 10.71
C ILE A 6 11.88 15.92 9.72
N VAL A 7 11.82 17.19 9.33
CA VAL A 7 10.83 17.68 8.36
C VAL A 7 11.00 16.97 7.02
N ALA A 8 12.22 16.84 6.51
CA ALA A 8 12.49 16.11 5.26
C ALA A 8 12.00 14.65 5.33
N ARG A 9 12.24 13.96 6.45
CA ARG A 9 11.78 12.58 6.65
C ARG A 9 10.24 12.49 6.68
N GLN A 10 9.58 13.40 7.39
CA GLN A 10 8.12 13.42 7.48
C GLN A 10 7.48 13.72 6.12
N THR A 11 8.00 14.72 5.40
CA THR A 11 7.54 15.03 4.04
C THR A 11 7.73 13.85 3.10
N TRP A 12 8.86 13.16 3.19
CA TRP A 12 9.10 11.97 2.38
C TRP A 12 8.10 10.84 2.68
N GLN A 13 7.82 10.58 3.96
CA GLN A 13 6.80 9.59 4.35
C GLN A 13 5.41 9.97 3.84
N MET A 14 5.04 11.25 3.89
CA MET A 14 3.77 11.72 3.34
C MET A 14 3.67 11.56 1.83
N ILE A 15 4.76 11.85 1.10
CA ILE A 15 4.81 11.65 -0.36
C ILE A 15 4.63 10.17 -0.69
N ARG A 16 5.33 9.27 0.00
CA ARG A 16 5.20 7.81 -0.21
C ARG A 16 3.77 7.31 0.03
N ALA A 17 3.15 7.77 1.11
CA ALA A 17 1.77 7.43 1.43
C ALA A 17 0.78 7.93 0.38
N PHE A 18 0.99 9.15 -0.13
CA PHE A 18 0.13 9.74 -1.15
C PHE A 18 0.33 9.13 -2.53
N SER A 19 1.58 8.82 -2.92
CA SER A 19 1.88 8.15 -4.18
C SER A 19 1.49 6.68 -4.18
N GLY A 20 1.25 6.09 -3.01
CA GLY A 20 0.99 4.66 -2.85
C GLY A 20 2.25 3.80 -2.97
N ASP A 21 3.44 4.39 -2.81
CA ASP A 21 4.73 3.69 -2.84
C ASP A 21 4.87 2.74 -1.64
N ASP A 22 4.23 3.07 -0.52
CA ASP A 22 4.18 2.25 0.69
C ASP A 22 2.93 1.35 0.77
N ALA A 23 2.12 1.25 -0.31
CA ALA A 23 0.85 0.54 -0.27
C ALA A 23 0.99 -0.94 0.11
N TYR A 24 2.02 -1.61 -0.43
CA TYR A 24 2.29 -3.01 -0.11
C TYR A 24 2.80 -3.19 1.33
N GLU A 25 3.63 -2.28 1.84
CA GLU A 25 4.10 -2.29 3.23
C GLU A 25 2.91 -2.17 4.20
N ARG A 26 2.00 -1.22 3.93
CA ARG A 26 0.77 -1.03 4.71
C ARG A 26 -0.17 -2.24 4.64
N TYR A 27 -0.23 -2.90 3.48
CA TYR A 27 -0.97 -4.15 3.33
C TYR A 27 -0.38 -5.25 4.22
N LEU A 28 0.94 -5.43 4.24
CA LEU A 28 1.59 -6.41 5.11
C LEU A 28 1.36 -6.12 6.59
N GLU A 29 1.49 -4.86 7.01
CA GLU A 29 1.19 -4.45 8.39
C GLU A 29 -0.25 -4.78 8.77
N HIS A 30 -1.21 -4.48 7.90
CA HIS A 30 -2.61 -4.81 8.09
C HIS A 30 -2.83 -6.33 8.16
N TRP A 31 -2.24 -7.08 7.23
CA TRP A 31 -2.36 -8.52 7.17
C TRP A 31 -1.78 -9.17 8.43
N HIS A 32 -0.59 -8.75 8.87
CA HIS A 32 0.01 -9.27 10.09
C HIS A 32 -0.81 -8.94 11.34
N LYS A 33 -1.45 -7.78 11.38
CA LYS A 33 -2.25 -7.36 12.53
C LYS A 33 -3.57 -8.11 12.66
N TYR A 34 -4.23 -8.44 11.53
CA TYR A 34 -5.61 -8.95 11.55
C TYR A 34 -5.75 -10.39 11.02
N HIS A 35 -4.88 -10.83 10.12
CA HIS A 35 -5.02 -12.10 9.40
C HIS A 35 -3.92 -13.12 9.73
N ALA A 36 -2.83 -12.72 10.40
CA ALA A 36 -1.77 -13.66 10.78
C ALA A 36 -2.25 -14.82 11.66
N SER A 37 -3.26 -14.60 12.51
CA SER A 37 -3.84 -15.64 13.36
C SER A 37 -4.72 -16.65 12.60
N GLU A 38 -5.10 -16.35 11.36
CA GLU A 38 -5.99 -17.18 10.55
C GLU A 38 -5.24 -18.30 9.81
N GLY A 39 -3.91 -18.36 9.92
CA GLY A 39 -3.07 -19.45 9.38
C GLY A 39 -2.76 -19.36 7.88
N GLY A 40 -3.06 -18.23 7.23
CA GLY A 40 -2.71 -17.97 5.84
C GLY A 40 -1.31 -17.36 5.64
N GLN A 41 -1.01 -16.97 4.41
CA GLN A 41 0.13 -16.13 4.06
C GLN A 41 -0.36 -14.85 3.36
N PRO A 42 0.36 -13.72 3.49
CA PRO A 42 0.04 -12.53 2.72
C PRO A 42 0.27 -12.78 1.23
N LEU A 43 -0.45 -12.04 0.38
CA LEU A 43 -0.22 -12.02 -1.05
C LEU A 43 1.21 -11.53 -1.34
N ASP A 44 1.82 -12.06 -2.40
CA ASP A 44 3.04 -11.47 -2.93
C ASP A 44 2.75 -10.09 -3.54
N CYS A 45 3.81 -9.29 -3.68
CA CYS A 45 3.72 -7.92 -4.16
C CYS A 45 3.02 -7.80 -5.53
N LYS A 46 3.31 -8.71 -6.47
CA LYS A 46 2.71 -8.66 -7.81
C LYS A 46 1.22 -8.97 -7.73
N THR A 47 0.85 -10.06 -7.06
CA THR A 47 -0.55 -10.46 -6.91
C THR A 47 -1.37 -9.41 -6.15
N PHE A 48 -0.78 -8.74 -5.16
CA PHE A 48 -1.41 -7.62 -4.46
C PHE A 48 -1.75 -6.48 -5.44
N PHE A 49 -0.80 -6.03 -6.25
CA PHE A 49 -1.04 -4.93 -7.20
C PHE A 49 -2.01 -5.31 -8.31
N ASP A 50 -1.93 -6.55 -8.84
CA ASP A 50 -2.88 -7.05 -9.83
C ASP A 50 -4.30 -7.06 -9.25
N THR A 51 -4.47 -7.55 -8.02
CA THR A 51 -5.77 -7.57 -7.31
C THR A 51 -6.30 -6.16 -7.06
N GLU A 52 -5.44 -5.22 -6.64
CA GLU A 52 -5.84 -3.83 -6.43
C GLU A 52 -6.19 -3.12 -7.75
N GLN A 53 -5.50 -3.43 -8.85
CA GLN A 53 -5.87 -2.93 -10.18
C GLN A 53 -7.23 -3.46 -10.61
N ILE A 54 -7.46 -4.77 -10.48
CA ILE A 54 -8.76 -5.39 -10.74
C ILE A 54 -9.83 -4.71 -9.87
N ARG A 55 -9.65 -4.65 -8.56
CA ARG A 55 -10.60 -3.98 -7.66
C ARG A 55 -10.91 -2.53 -8.04
N LYS A 56 -9.92 -1.76 -8.49
CA LYS A 56 -10.08 -0.34 -8.87
C LYS A 56 -10.74 -0.16 -10.23
N TRP A 57 -10.47 -1.05 -11.17
CA TRP A 57 -10.79 -0.83 -12.59
C TRP A 57 -11.82 -1.82 -13.16
N GLU A 58 -11.99 -2.98 -12.53
CA GLU A 58 -13.05 -3.93 -12.85
C GLU A 58 -14.40 -3.30 -12.57
N GLY A 59 -15.29 -3.32 -13.56
CA GLY A 59 -16.58 -2.64 -13.52
C GLY A 59 -16.57 -1.21 -14.09
N VAL A 60 -15.40 -0.60 -14.33
CA VAL A 60 -15.31 0.66 -15.11
C VAL A 60 -15.48 0.34 -16.60
N ARG A 61 -16.73 0.19 -17.04
CA ARG A 61 -17.07 0.07 -18.46
C ARG A 61 -16.93 1.44 -19.11
N ARG A 62 -15.73 1.76 -19.62
CA ARG A 62 -15.58 2.88 -20.57
C ARG A 62 -16.12 2.41 -21.91
N CYS A 63 -17.44 2.48 -22.07
CA CYS A 63 -18.03 2.49 -23.40
C CYS A 63 -17.80 3.89 -23.98
N CYS A 64 -16.78 3.99 -24.81
CA CYS A 64 -16.76 4.84 -25.99
C CYS A 64 -16.60 3.89 -27.18
#